data_AF-A0AAJ5F1Z2-F1
#
_entry.id   AF-A0AAJ5F1Z2-F1
#
_cell.length_a   1.000
_cell.length_b   1.000
_cell.length_c   1.000
_cell.angle_alpha   90.00
_cell.angle_beta   90.00
_cell.angle_gamma   90.00
#
_symmetry.space_group_name_H-M   'P 1'
#
loop_
_entity.id
_entity.type
_entity.pdbx_description
1 polymer ?
#
loop_
_entity_poly.entity_id
_entity_poly.type
_entity_poly.pdbx_seq_one_letter_code
_entity_poly.pdbx_strand_id
1 'polypeptide(L)'
;MLPALYLLFTLAFAAALLALLWRPGAARGIVVWGLAALLPLLAAVAGALTGQARSARVLAGYAARPVTVTILNGADTRVLTLDTRDAACVERALRLHTRSELLAGQASVPLVGTTRVLGELPPQPVVEALGIRGTLTCPHLRALPDEAASS
;
A
#
# COMPACT_ATOMS: atom_id res chain seq x y z
N MET A 1 -3.49 -10.16 15.04
CA MET A 1 -2.71 -11.40 15.28
C MET A 1 -1.39 -11.44 14.53
N LEU A 2 -1.35 -11.11 13.24
CA LEU A 2 -0.12 -10.97 12.43
C LEU A 2 1.06 -10.19 13.08
N PRO A 3 0.87 -9.00 13.69
CA PRO A 3 2.01 -8.25 14.23
C PRO A 3 2.64 -8.90 15.47
N ALA A 4 1.85 -9.60 16.29
CA ALA A 4 2.36 -10.33 17.45
C ALA A 4 3.18 -11.57 17.03
N LEU A 5 2.75 -12.25 15.96
CA LEU A 5 3.50 -13.35 15.35
C LEU A 5 4.85 -12.90 14.79
N TYR A 6 4.89 -11.76 14.08
CA TYR A 6 6.15 -11.20 13.58
C TYR A 6 7.12 -10.85 14.71
N LEU A 7 6.60 -10.32 15.82
CA LEU A 7 7.40 -9.97 17.01
C LEU A 7 7.94 -11.22 17.72
N LEU A 8 7.14 -12.27 17.85
CA LEU A 8 7.61 -13.56 18.37
C LEU A 8 8.70 -14.17 17.48
N PHE A 9 8.53 -14.09 16.16
CA PHE A 9 9.52 -14.57 15.20
C PHE A 9 10.84 -13.80 15.28
N THR A 10 10.79 -12.48 15.40
CA THR A 10 12.02 -11.67 15.56
C THR A 10 12.73 -11.97 16.87
N LEU A 11 11.99 -12.12 17.97
CA LEU A 11 12.57 -12.51 19.26
C LEU A 11 13.21 -13.90 19.21
N ALA A 12 12.54 -14.88 18.60
CA ALA A 12 13.08 -16.23 18.45
C ALA A 12 14.38 -16.22 17.63
N PHE A 13 14.42 -15.48 16.52
CA PHE A 13 15.62 -15.33 15.72
C PHE A 13 16.74 -14.60 16.47
N ALA A 14 16.43 -13.51 17.19
CA ALA A 14 17.42 -12.80 18.01
C ALA A 14 18.01 -13.69 19.10
N ALA A 15 17.18 -14.52 19.76
CA ALA A 15 17.62 -15.49 20.76
C ALA A 15 18.52 -16.59 20.16
N ALA A 16 18.18 -17.11 18.98
CA ALA A 16 19.01 -18.07 18.26
C ALA A 16 20.38 -17.46 17.88
N LEU A 17 20.38 -16.20 17.45
CA LEU A 17 21.57 -15.40 17.14
C LEU A 17 22.50 -15.28 18.36
N LEU A 18 21.94 -14.89 19.51
CA LEU A 18 22.64 -14.81 20.78
C LEU A 18 23.21 -16.16 21.22
N ALA A 19 22.44 -17.25 21.10
CA ALA A 19 22.88 -18.59 21.44
C ALA A 19 24.05 -19.07 20.56
N LEU A 20 24.06 -18.69 19.27
CA LEU A 20 25.15 -18.97 18.34
C LEU A 20 26.42 -18.19 18.69
N LEU A 21 26.27 -16.90 19.03
CA LEU A 21 27.37 -16.01 19.44
C LEU A 21 28.02 -16.43 20.77
N TRP A 22 27.25 -17.05 21.67
CA TRP A 22 27.74 -17.48 22.98
C TRP A 22 28.55 -18.80 22.97
N ARG A 23 28.64 -19.52 21.84
CA ARG A 23 29.42 -20.77 21.75
C ARG A 23 30.82 -20.52 21.13
N PRO A 24 31.89 -20.38 21.93
CA PRO A 24 33.22 -20.23 21.39
C PRO A 24 33.75 -21.57 20.84
N GLY A 25 34.35 -21.55 19.65
CA GLY A 25 35.34 -22.57 19.26
C GLY A 25 35.02 -23.40 18.01
N ALA A 26 33.85 -24.03 17.87
CA ALA A 26 33.68 -25.11 16.88
C ALA A 26 32.75 -24.81 15.68
N ALA A 27 32.05 -23.67 15.68
CA ALA A 27 30.94 -23.41 14.75
C ALA A 27 31.14 -22.20 13.82
N ARG A 28 32.37 -21.72 13.58
CA ARG A 28 32.60 -20.46 12.85
C ARG A 28 31.96 -20.41 11.47
N GLY A 29 32.03 -21.49 10.68
CA GLY A 29 31.38 -21.56 9.37
C GLY A 29 29.86 -21.50 9.45
N ILE A 30 29.25 -22.39 10.25
CA ILE A 30 27.80 -22.46 10.43
C ILE A 30 27.25 -21.17 11.05
N VAL A 31 28.00 -20.54 11.98
CA VAL A 31 27.64 -19.26 12.59
C VAL A 31 27.63 -18.16 11.54
N VAL A 32 28.66 -18.04 10.71
CA VAL A 32 28.72 -17.02 9.65
C VAL A 32 27.61 -17.21 8.62
N TRP A 33 27.34 -18.46 8.21
CA TRP A 33 26.23 -18.76 7.29
C TRP A 33 24.86 -18.51 7.92
N GLY A 34 24.67 -18.91 9.18
CA GLY A 34 23.46 -18.65 9.94
C GLY A 34 23.19 -17.16 10.10
N LEU A 35 24.22 -16.37 10.43
CA LEU A 35 24.15 -14.91 10.51
C LEU A 35 23.82 -14.29 9.15
N ALA A 36 24.49 -14.72 8.09
CA ALA A 36 24.25 -14.24 6.74
C ALA A 36 22.81 -14.51 6.26
N ALA A 37 22.18 -15.59 6.72
CA ALA A 37 20.78 -15.89 6.43
C ALA A 37 19.79 -15.17 7.37
N LEU A 38 20.11 -15.05 8.66
CA LEU A 38 19.24 -14.41 9.65
C LEU A 38 19.14 -12.90 9.48
N LEU A 39 20.26 -12.24 9.21
CA LEU A 39 20.32 -10.78 9.18
C LEU A 39 19.39 -10.18 8.11
N PRO A 40 19.35 -10.68 6.85
CA PRO A 40 18.40 -10.22 5.86
C PRO A 40 16.95 -10.45 6.29
N LEU A 41 16.66 -11.58 6.95
CA LEU A 41 15.32 -11.89 7.43
C LEU A 41 14.89 -10.92 8.55
N LEU A 42 15.77 -10.65 9.50
CA LEU A 42 15.53 -9.65 10.56
C LEU A 42 15.36 -8.24 9.97
N ALA A 43 16.17 -7.87 8.98
CA ALA A 43 16.03 -6.61 8.27
C ALA A 43 14.68 -6.51 7.55
N ALA A 44 14.23 -7.59 6.90
CA ALA A 44 12.92 -7.64 6.25
C ALA A 44 11.77 -7.49 7.27
N VAL A 45 11.83 -8.17 8.41
CA VAL A 45 10.78 -8.04 9.44
C VAL A 45 10.80 -6.66 10.10
N ALA A 46 11.97 -6.11 10.39
CA ALA A 46 12.09 -4.74 10.90
C ALA A 46 11.53 -3.72 9.90
N GLY A 47 11.81 -3.89 8.60
CA GLY A 47 11.21 -3.11 7.52
C GLY A 47 9.68 -3.21 7.50
N ALA A 48 9.13 -4.41 7.64
CA ALA A 48 7.68 -4.61 7.68
C ALA A 48 7.04 -3.92 8.90
N LEU A 49 7.62 -4.09 10.09
CA LEU A 49 7.11 -3.49 11.34
C LEU A 49 7.20 -1.97 11.34
N THR A 50 8.31 -1.41 10.85
CA THR A 50 8.48 0.04 10.69
C THR A 50 7.47 0.62 9.70
N GLY A 51 7.21 -0.07 8.58
CA GLY A 51 6.15 0.27 7.63
C GLY A 51 4.76 0.29 8.28
N GLN A 52 4.42 -0.72 9.08
CA GLN A 52 3.14 -0.79 9.82
C GLN A 52 3.01 0.31 10.89
N ALA A 53 4.09 0.62 11.61
CA ALA A 53 4.09 1.68 12.62
C ALA A 53 3.99 3.08 11.99
N ARG A 54 4.59 3.29 10.82
CA ARG A 54 4.48 4.55 10.08
C ARG A 54 3.09 4.74 9.51
N SER A 55 2.49 3.70 8.90
CA SER A 55 1.13 3.78 8.37
C SER A 55 0.09 4.06 9.47
N ALA A 56 0.25 3.43 10.64
CA ALA A 56 -0.60 3.70 11.79
C ALA A 56 -0.55 5.16 12.24
N ARG A 57 0.65 5.76 12.29
CA ARG A 57 0.83 7.17 12.67
C ARG A 57 0.22 8.13 11.66
N VAL A 58 0.37 7.86 10.36
CA VAL A 58 -0.25 8.69 9.31
C VAL A 58 -1.77 8.64 9.41
N LEU A 59 -2.35 7.46 9.60
CA LEU A 59 -3.80 7.31 9.71
C LEU A 59 -4.38 7.87 11.01
N ALA A 60 -3.62 7.89 12.11
CA ALA A 60 -4.07 8.46 13.37
C ALA A 60 -4.34 9.97 13.29
N GLY A 61 -3.61 10.70 12.44
CA GLY A 61 -3.81 12.12 12.21
C GLY A 61 -4.83 12.45 11.10
N TYR A 62 -5.38 11.45 10.42
CA TYR A 62 -6.22 11.65 9.25
C TYR A 62 -7.70 11.38 9.56
N ALA A 63 -8.54 12.40 9.40
CA ALA A 63 -9.99 12.26 9.54
C ALA A 63 -10.61 11.87 8.19
N ALA A 64 -11.09 10.62 8.08
CA ALA A 64 -11.80 10.16 6.90
C ALA A 64 -13.11 10.94 6.72
N ARG A 65 -13.20 11.71 5.62
CA ARG A 65 -14.39 12.45 5.22
C ARG A 65 -14.68 12.21 3.73
N PRO A 66 -15.95 12.25 3.31
CA PRO A 66 -16.30 12.22 1.89
C PRO A 66 -15.81 13.51 1.22
N VAL A 67 -15.34 13.38 -0.01
CA VAL A 67 -14.78 14.49 -0.80
C VAL A 67 -15.61 14.66 -2.06
N THR A 68 -15.99 15.90 -2.36
CA THR A 68 -16.57 16.23 -3.67
C THR A 68 -15.45 16.56 -4.64
N VAL A 69 -15.35 15.80 -5.73
CA VAL A 69 -14.37 16.01 -6.79
C VAL A 69 -15.07 16.23 -8.12
N THR A 70 -14.46 17.06 -8.96
CA THR A 70 -14.91 17.29 -10.33
C THR A 70 -13.96 16.58 -11.27
N ILE A 71 -14.48 15.59 -12.00
CA ILE A 71 -13.73 14.83 -13.00
C ILE A 71 -13.96 15.48 -14.37
N LEU A 72 -12.87 15.84 -15.03
CA LEU A 72 -12.83 16.42 -16.37
C LEU A 72 -12.25 15.40 -17.34
N ASN A 73 -13.03 15.04 -18.36
CA ASN A 73 -12.65 14.15 -19.45
C ASN A 73 -12.83 14.89 -20.77
N GLY A 74 -11.81 15.64 -21.18
CA GLY A 74 -11.93 16.53 -22.33
C GLY A 74 -13.00 17.59 -22.09
N ALA A 75 -14.11 17.55 -22.82
CA ALA A 75 -15.24 18.47 -22.66
C ALA A 75 -16.25 18.02 -21.59
N ASP A 76 -16.24 16.75 -21.21
CA ASP A 76 -17.17 16.22 -20.21
C ASP A 76 -16.70 16.57 -18.80
N THR A 77 -17.57 17.23 -18.05
CA THR A 77 -17.33 17.57 -16.64
C THR A 77 -18.38 16.91 -15.77
N ARG A 78 -17.96 16.16 -14.76
CA ARG A 78 -18.88 15.52 -13.80
C ARG A 78 -18.42 15.76 -12.37
N VAL A 79 -19.34 16.25 -11.55
CA VAL A 79 -19.13 16.42 -10.11
C VAL A 79 -19.59 15.14 -9.41
N LEU A 80 -18.71 14.51 -8.65
CA LEU A 80 -18.96 13.28 -7.92
C LEU A 80 -18.57 13.46 -6.46
N THR A 81 -19.39 12.90 -5.57
CA THR A 81 -19.04 12.74 -4.16
C THR A 81 -18.45 11.35 -3.97
N LEU A 82 -17.20 11.28 -3.55
CA LEU A 82 -16.48 10.04 -3.33
C LEU A 82 -16.25 9.85 -1.84
N ASP A 83 -16.48 8.62 -1.38
CA ASP A 83 -16.01 8.20 -0.06
C ASP A 83 -14.48 8.21 -0.02
N THR A 84 -13.92 8.28 1.19
CA THR A 84 -12.47 8.33 1.39
C THR A 84 -11.73 7.19 0.69
N ARG A 85 -12.32 5.99 0.63
CA ARG A 85 -11.73 4.82 -0.04
C ARG A 85 -11.74 4.99 -1.55
N ASP A 86 -12.87 5.40 -2.12
CA ASP A 86 -12.99 5.59 -3.56
C ASP A 86 -12.10 6.74 -4.04
N ALA A 87 -12.03 7.84 -3.28
CA ALA A 87 -11.11 8.94 -3.55
C ALA A 87 -9.64 8.48 -3.51
N ALA A 88 -9.26 7.61 -2.56
CA ALA A 88 -7.91 7.03 -2.49
C ALA A 88 -7.62 6.08 -3.66
N CYS A 89 -8.62 5.32 -4.12
CA CYS A 89 -8.50 4.47 -5.30
C CYS A 89 -8.32 5.30 -6.58
N VAL A 90 -9.04 6.42 -6.70
CA VAL A 90 -8.92 7.36 -7.83
C VAL A 90 -7.54 8.03 -7.82
N GLU A 91 -7.06 8.52 -6.67
CA GLU A 91 -5.70 9.08 -6.56
C GLU A 91 -4.66 8.07 -7.05
N ARG A 92 -4.75 6.82 -6.59
CA ARG A 92 -3.81 5.77 -6.99
C ARG A 92 -3.87 5.49 -8.48
N ALA A 93 -5.06 5.41 -9.06
CA ALA A 93 -5.25 5.15 -10.49
C ALA A 93 -4.66 6.27 -11.35
N LEU A 94 -4.88 7.53 -10.96
CA LEU A 94 -4.34 8.70 -11.64
C LEU A 94 -2.81 8.75 -11.55
N ARG A 95 -2.26 8.50 -10.35
CA ARG A 95 -0.81 8.48 -10.11
C ARG A 95 -0.10 7.37 -10.90
N LEU A 96 -0.73 6.21 -11.00
CA LEU A 96 -0.18 5.07 -11.76
C LEU A 96 -0.50 5.15 -13.26
N HIS A 97 -1.22 6.18 -13.71
CA HIS A 97 -1.66 6.36 -15.10
C HIS A 97 -2.38 5.13 -15.70
N THR A 98 -3.06 4.36 -14.86
CA THR A 98 -3.76 3.15 -15.29
C THR A 98 -5.13 3.52 -15.88
N ARG A 99 -5.39 3.08 -17.12
CA ARG A 99 -6.73 3.18 -17.72
C ARG A 99 -7.72 2.42 -16.86
N SER A 100 -8.70 3.12 -16.32
CA SER A 100 -9.67 2.53 -15.41
C SER A 100 -11.04 3.15 -15.61
N GLU A 101 -12.08 2.48 -15.15
CA GLU A 101 -13.43 3.04 -15.06
C GLU A 101 -13.85 3.14 -13.60
N LEU A 102 -14.43 4.27 -13.23
CA LEU A 102 -15.03 4.52 -11.93
C LEU A 102 -16.54 4.33 -12.02
N LEU A 103 -17.07 3.40 -11.24
CA LEU A 103 -18.49 3.13 -11.10
C LEU A 103 -19.06 4.07 -10.02
N ALA A 104 -19.64 5.18 -10.44
CA ALA A 104 -20.28 6.15 -9.55
C ALA A 104 -21.80 6.02 -9.63
N GLY A 105 -22.38 5.19 -8.75
CA GLY A 105 -23.81 4.88 -8.76
C GLY A 105 -24.22 4.13 -10.03
N GLN A 106 -25.04 4.76 -10.88
CA GLN A 106 -25.53 4.19 -12.15
C GLN A 106 -24.66 4.57 -13.36
N ALA A 107 -23.63 5.41 -13.17
CA ALA A 107 -22.79 5.88 -14.26
C ALA A 107 -21.37 5.32 -14.16
N SER A 108 -20.86 4.77 -15.25
CA SER A 108 -19.43 4.52 -15.42
C SER A 108 -18.74 5.79 -15.92
N VAL A 109 -17.65 6.19 -15.27
CA VAL A 109 -16.84 7.35 -15.61
C VAL A 109 -15.45 6.86 -15.99
N PRO A 110 -15.05 6.95 -17.27
CA PRO A 110 -13.72 6.51 -17.69
C PRO A 110 -12.65 7.45 -17.11
N LEU A 111 -11.62 6.86 -16.53
CA LEU A 111 -10.39 7.49 -16.07
C LEU A 111 -9.29 7.11 -17.08
N VAL A 112 -9.06 8.00 -18.04
CA VAL A 112 -8.08 7.88 -19.12
C VAL A 112 -6.93 8.87 -18.91
N GLY A 113 -5.86 8.78 -19.70
CA GLY A 113 -4.66 9.63 -19.50
C GLY A 113 -4.91 11.14 -19.60
N THR A 114 -6.04 11.58 -20.17
CA THR A 114 -6.44 12.99 -20.26
C THR A 114 -7.35 13.43 -19.11
N THR A 115 -7.75 12.51 -18.23
CA THR A 115 -8.62 12.81 -17.10
C THR A 115 -7.93 13.72 -16.11
N ARG A 116 -8.56 14.84 -15.78
CA ARG A 116 -8.12 15.73 -14.71
C ARG A 116 -9.16 15.70 -13.59
N VAL A 117 -8.68 15.63 -12.36
CA VAL A 117 -9.54 15.71 -11.18
C VAL A 117 -9.26 17.02 -10.46
N LEU A 118 -10.31 17.82 -10.28
CA LEU A 118 -10.29 19.02 -9.46
C LEU A 118 -10.95 18.69 -8.11
N GLY A 119 -10.30 19.08 -7.02
CA GLY A 119 -10.76 18.80 -5.65
C GLY A 119 -9.65 18.22 -4.79
N GLU A 120 -9.89 18.15 -3.49
CA GLU A 120 -8.90 17.65 -2.53
C GLU A 120 -8.93 16.13 -2.42
N LEU A 121 -8.21 15.45 -3.32
CA LEU A 121 -7.95 14.03 -3.16
C LEU A 121 -7.11 13.76 -1.90
N PRO A 122 -7.28 12.58 -1.25
CA PRO A 122 -6.48 12.22 -0.10
C PRO A 122 -4.99 12.26 -0.45
N PRO A 123 -4.13 12.78 0.45
CA PRO A 123 -2.72 12.90 0.16
C PRO A 123 -2.09 11.52 0.00
N GLN A 124 -1.14 11.39 -0.93
CA GLN A 124 -0.39 10.16 -1.23
C GLN A 124 0.02 9.32 0.00
N PRO A 125 0.60 9.89 1.08
CA PRO A 125 0.98 9.11 2.26
C PRO A 125 -0.21 8.39 2.94
N VAL A 126 -1.42 8.94 2.86
CA VAL A 126 -2.63 8.33 3.41
C VAL A 126 -3.07 7.16 2.53
N VAL A 127 -3.05 7.33 1.20
CA VAL A 127 -3.40 6.26 0.25
C VAL A 127 -2.46 5.07 0.38
N GLU A 128 -1.15 5.34 0.52
CA GLU A 128 -0.15 4.30 0.77
C GLU A 128 -0.35 3.62 2.12
N ALA A 129 -0.64 4.38 3.18
CA ALA A 129 -0.92 3.82 4.50
C ALA A 129 -2.16 2.91 4.50
N LEU A 130 -3.22 3.29 3.78
CA LEU A 130 -4.41 2.47 3.58
C LEU A 130 -4.09 1.18 2.81
N GLY A 131 -3.20 1.25 1.82
CA GLY A 131 -2.70 0.11 1.05
C GLY A 131 -1.87 -0.86 1.91
N ILE A 132 -0.91 -0.35 2.68
CA ILE A 132 -0.03 -1.15 3.56
C ILE A 132 -0.82 -1.89 4.64
N ARG A 133 -1.93 -1.31 5.11
CA ARG A 133 -2.84 -1.97 6.06
C ARG A 133 -3.82 -2.95 5.43
N GLY A 134 -3.85 -3.06 4.09
CA GLY A 134 -4.81 -3.89 3.37
C GLY A 134 -6.26 -3.39 3.45
N THR A 135 -6.46 -2.12 3.84
CA THR A 135 -7.78 -1.50 3.97
C THR A 135 -8.22 -0.75 2.71
N LEU A 136 -7.33 -0.64 1.72
CA LEU A 136 -7.63 -0.08 0.40
C LEU A 136 -8.24 -1.17 -0.49
N THR A 137 -9.56 -1.29 -0.45
CA THR A 137 -10.32 -2.12 -1.39
C THR A 137 -11.02 -1.20 -2.38
N CYS A 138 -10.82 -1.42 -3.69
CA CYS A 138 -11.36 -0.58 -4.76
C CYS A 138 -12.46 -1.32 -5.55
N PRO A 139 -13.65 -1.56 -4.97
CA PRO A 139 -14.71 -2.33 -5.63
C PRO A 139 -15.33 -1.56 -6.81
N HIS A 140 -15.35 -0.23 -6.74
CA HIS A 140 -15.95 0.65 -7.74
C HIS A 140 -14.96 1.07 -8.84
N LEU A 141 -13.73 0.57 -8.82
CA LEU A 141 -12.72 0.89 -9.83
C LEU A 141 -12.36 -0.38 -10.60
N ARG A 142 -12.55 -0.38 -11.92
CA ARG A 142 -12.15 -1.51 -12.78
C ARG A 142 -11.05 -1.07 -13.73
N ALA A 143 -10.03 -1.90 -13.92
CA ALA A 143 -9.02 -1.67 -14.95
C ALA A 143 -9.65 -1.93 -16.31
N LEU A 144 -9.50 -0.99 -17.24
CA LEU A 144 -9.84 -1.21 -18.64
C LEU A 144 -8.66 -1.92 -19.30
N PRO A 145 -8.89 -2.93 -20.16
CA PRO A 145 -7.82 -3.57 -20.89
C PRO A 145 -7.10 -2.52 -21.76
N ASP A 146 -5.76 -2.59 -21.77
CA ASP A 146 -4.98 -1.82 -22.72
C ASP A 146 -5.31 -2.33 -24.13
N GLU A 147 -5.57 -1.41 -25.03
CA GLU A 147 -5.95 -1.64 -26.42
C GLU A 147 -4.73 -2.10 -27.24
N ALA A 148 -4.08 -3.17 -26.80
CA ALA A 148 -2.83 -3.73 -27.33
C ALA A 148 -2.90 -5.27 -27.44
N ALA A 149 -4.05 -5.79 -27.88
CA ALA A 149 -4.21 -7.19 -28.29
C ALA A 149 -5.07 -7.29 -29.55
N SER A 150 -4.70 -6.55 -30.59
CA SER A 150 -5.13 -6.82 -31.96
C SER A 150 -4.09 -6.29 -32.94
N SER A 151 -3.02 -7.07 -33.14
CA SER A 151 -2.20 -7.05 -34.36
C SER A 151 -1.73 -8.47 -34.64
#